data_AF-E6ZGY4-F1
#
_entry.id   AF-E6ZGY4-F1
#
_cell.length_a   1.000
_cell.length_b   1.000
_cell.length_c   1.000
_cell.angle_alpha   90.00
_cell.angle_beta   90.00
_cell.angle_gamma   90.00
#
_symmetry.space_group_name_H-M   'P 1'
#
loop_
_entity.id
_entity.type
_entity.pdbx_description
1 polymer ?
#
loop_
_entity_poly.entity_id
_entity_poly.type
_entity_poly.pdbx_seq_one_letter_code
_entity_poly.pdbx_strand_id
1 'polypeptide(L)'
;MDPAYPVCAEKVEFLRAHWQSDPCYAFYGVDGTTCSILTYLSQIEDFCPPRLGRNHSTLPWHQKPLSYTDKAEIRTTLGLLYEVISNNSGPAMNFIRSRVERMSERWIQAGLKMRQSSNKTISTQMKVLLYPGALAGNVGQRFEAMVKTGGPLGELVQWADLSACLTILGHNLTFSTSQHQLHSLIGAAPSRGSCPIQRPLTFDLIYTDYHGLAHLHAAMGLAFLHYQCRFRILDSFGTEPAFNLGRYARMHGYKTLWGSWVLQPLQYMTMFPHTPDNSFLGFVSEEAVREAVREEELESDAYRKDRIAVIYGKQDYMWQGKSEYVEVISEELETHATVYQPPGHKSNLPSFIRNHGLLTQEHFLRLLRRAKVFVGLGFPYEGPAPIEAIALGCVFLQPRFDPPHSSDNNDFYKGKPTTRQISSQHPYAETFIGKPHVRTVDITNKTDVREAVRAILRTEVKPFNPREFMYEGMLERVHGYITHQSFCSKSVPTWPPESALKVHLGPLGQSCVSVCQRSSHVCEPALFHHLNNPAAFTRLGISCSSMGQEVNHLFPSYSPWGQHCGLQQEPLLFSCAGSDPSHRRLCPCRAYLPGQVALCPDCL
;
A
#
# COMPACT_ATOMS: atom_id res chain seq x y z
N MET A 1 -39.89 19.79 -17.41
CA MET A 1 -38.59 19.20 -17.02
C MET A 1 -37.61 20.34 -16.89
N ASP A 2 -36.93 20.43 -15.76
CA ASP A 2 -35.88 21.43 -15.54
C ASP A 2 -34.56 20.89 -16.14
N PRO A 3 -33.95 21.57 -17.13
CA PRO A 3 -32.68 21.13 -17.72
C PRO A 3 -31.53 21.01 -16.71
N ALA A 4 -31.59 21.74 -15.58
CA ALA A 4 -30.59 21.65 -14.51
C ALA A 4 -30.71 20.36 -13.69
N TYR A 5 -31.88 19.71 -13.71
CA TYR A 5 -32.19 18.50 -12.94
C TYR A 5 -32.79 17.40 -13.85
N PRO A 6 -32.02 16.90 -14.84
CA PRO A 6 -32.54 16.05 -15.90
C PRO A 6 -33.04 14.69 -15.41
N VAL A 7 -32.51 14.20 -14.29
CA VAL A 7 -32.86 12.89 -13.70
C VAL A 7 -33.93 12.97 -12.60
N CYS A 8 -34.46 14.17 -12.30
CA CYS A 8 -35.43 14.35 -11.22
C CYS A 8 -36.67 13.47 -11.41
N ALA A 9 -37.28 13.53 -12.60
CA ALA A 9 -38.51 12.80 -12.90
C ALA A 9 -38.33 11.27 -12.75
N GLU A 10 -37.24 10.73 -13.31
CA GLU A 10 -36.89 9.31 -13.22
C GLU A 10 -36.72 8.86 -11.76
N LYS A 11 -35.99 9.65 -10.95
CA LYS A 11 -35.76 9.32 -9.54
C LYS A 11 -37.02 9.43 -8.68
N VAL A 12 -37.93 10.35 -9.00
CA VAL A 12 -39.23 10.44 -8.33
C VAL A 12 -40.05 9.17 -8.59
N GLU A 13 -40.13 8.72 -9.85
CA GLU A 13 -40.84 7.47 -10.17
C GLU A 13 -40.18 6.25 -9.52
N PHE A 14 -38.84 6.19 -9.51
CA PHE A 14 -38.11 5.13 -8.82
C PHE A 14 -38.49 5.07 -7.33
N LEU A 15 -38.44 6.20 -6.61
CA LEU A 15 -38.75 6.23 -5.18
C LEU A 15 -40.23 5.98 -4.88
N ARG A 16 -41.16 6.35 -5.76
CA ARG A 16 -42.58 5.98 -5.58
C ARG A 16 -42.78 4.48 -5.47
N ALA A 17 -42.05 3.71 -6.28
CA ALA A 17 -42.14 2.26 -6.29
C ALA A 17 -41.21 1.59 -5.26
N HIS A 18 -40.07 2.20 -4.92
CA HIS A 18 -38.98 1.51 -4.21
C HIS A 18 -38.50 2.20 -2.93
N TRP A 19 -39.14 3.25 -2.42
CA TRP A 19 -38.65 3.91 -1.20
C TRP A 19 -38.58 2.98 0.04
N GLN A 20 -39.27 1.84 0.04
CA GLN A 20 -39.19 0.85 1.11
C GLN A 20 -38.04 -0.17 0.94
N SER A 21 -37.30 -0.13 -0.18
CA SER A 21 -36.23 -1.08 -0.46
C SER A 21 -35.02 -0.91 0.48
N ASP A 22 -34.86 0.30 1.01
CA ASP A 22 -33.79 0.67 1.94
C ASP A 22 -34.38 1.51 3.09
N PRO A 23 -34.18 1.11 4.37
CA PRO A 23 -34.70 1.85 5.52
C PRO A 23 -34.19 3.30 5.61
N CYS A 24 -33.12 3.64 4.90
CA CYS A 24 -32.57 5.00 4.93
C CYS A 24 -33.52 6.06 4.35
N TYR A 25 -34.38 5.72 3.38
CA TYR A 25 -35.34 6.68 2.83
C TYR A 25 -36.36 7.11 3.87
N ALA A 26 -36.93 6.15 4.61
CA ALA A 26 -37.83 6.41 5.73
C ALA A 26 -37.14 7.20 6.85
N PHE A 27 -35.87 6.87 7.13
CA PHE A 27 -35.04 7.61 8.08
C PHE A 27 -34.89 9.10 7.71
N TYR A 28 -34.76 9.41 6.41
CA TYR A 28 -34.74 10.79 5.90
C TYR A 28 -36.15 11.40 5.71
N GLY A 29 -37.21 10.74 6.16
CA GLY A 29 -38.58 11.26 6.16
C GLY A 29 -39.38 10.98 4.88
N VAL A 30 -38.93 10.05 4.03
CA VAL A 30 -39.74 9.58 2.89
C VAL A 30 -40.87 8.68 3.40
N ASP A 31 -42.11 9.06 3.10
CA ASP A 31 -43.34 8.38 3.53
C ASP A 31 -44.16 7.81 2.36
N GLY A 32 -43.61 7.85 1.15
CA GLY A 32 -44.25 7.43 -0.09
C GLY A 32 -45.09 8.51 -0.78
N THR A 33 -45.34 9.66 -0.14
CA THR A 33 -45.97 10.79 -0.81
C THR A 33 -45.03 11.42 -1.83
N THR A 34 -45.56 11.94 -2.94
CA THR A 34 -44.75 12.71 -3.90
C THR A 34 -44.06 13.90 -3.23
N CYS A 35 -44.67 14.44 -2.16
CA CYS A 35 -44.14 15.56 -1.43
C CYS A 35 -42.84 15.21 -0.67
N SER A 36 -42.83 14.10 0.08
CA SER A 36 -41.65 13.67 0.83
C SER A 36 -40.53 13.23 -0.10
N ILE A 37 -40.85 12.53 -1.20
CA ILE A 37 -39.89 12.11 -2.23
C ILE A 37 -39.17 13.31 -2.85
N LEU A 38 -39.93 14.33 -3.31
CA LEU A 38 -39.33 15.55 -3.87
C LEU A 38 -38.48 16.31 -2.84
N THR A 39 -38.88 16.26 -1.56
CA THR A 39 -38.11 16.91 -0.48
C THR A 39 -36.78 16.20 -0.26
N TYR A 40 -36.77 14.87 -0.23
CA TYR A 40 -35.55 14.07 -0.14
C TYR A 40 -34.62 14.31 -1.34
N LEU A 41 -35.14 14.17 -2.56
CA LEU A 41 -34.34 14.31 -3.78
C LEU A 41 -33.77 15.72 -3.96
N SER A 42 -34.41 16.76 -3.43
CA SER A 42 -33.89 18.13 -3.48
C SER A 42 -32.92 18.47 -2.35
N GLN A 43 -33.14 17.97 -1.13
CA GLN A 43 -32.39 18.41 0.05
C GLN A 43 -31.28 17.45 0.51
N ILE A 44 -31.37 16.18 0.12
CA ILE A 44 -30.44 15.14 0.56
C ILE A 44 -29.54 14.65 -0.59
N GLU A 45 -30.09 14.51 -1.81
CA GLU A 45 -29.34 13.99 -2.97
C GLU A 45 -29.09 15.01 -4.10
N ASP A 46 -29.72 16.19 -4.08
CA ASP A 46 -29.61 17.24 -5.12
C ASP A 46 -29.95 16.76 -6.56
N PHE A 47 -30.91 15.85 -6.69
CA PHE A 47 -31.44 15.40 -7.99
C PHE A 47 -32.70 16.13 -8.45
N CYS A 48 -33.31 16.95 -7.58
CA CYS A 48 -34.49 17.75 -7.92
C CYS A 48 -34.35 19.20 -7.47
N PRO A 49 -35.02 20.16 -8.13
CA PRO A 49 -34.97 21.57 -7.73
C PRO A 49 -35.42 21.79 -6.28
N PRO A 50 -34.82 22.75 -5.56
CA PRO A 50 -35.29 23.15 -4.23
C PRO A 50 -36.71 23.73 -4.30
N ARG A 51 -37.50 23.51 -3.25
CA ARG A 51 -38.86 24.08 -3.17
C ARG A 51 -38.81 25.59 -3.00
N LEU A 52 -39.76 26.28 -3.66
CA LEU A 52 -39.95 27.73 -3.58
C LEU A 52 -39.90 28.24 -2.12
N GLY A 53 -39.01 29.20 -1.85
CA GLY A 53 -38.82 29.82 -0.53
C GLY A 53 -37.72 29.21 0.34
N ARG A 54 -37.04 28.14 -0.09
CA ARG A 54 -35.79 27.67 0.54
C ARG A 54 -34.60 28.01 -0.37
N ASN A 55 -33.62 28.73 0.15
CA ASN A 55 -32.36 28.98 -0.55
C ASN A 55 -31.67 27.65 -0.91
N HIS A 56 -30.78 27.66 -1.91
CA HIS A 56 -29.87 26.56 -2.23
C HIS A 56 -28.95 26.30 -1.03
N SER A 57 -29.45 25.63 0.00
CA SER A 57 -28.67 25.17 1.13
C SER A 57 -27.75 24.06 0.61
N THR A 58 -26.44 24.24 0.75
CA THR A 58 -25.47 23.17 0.53
C THR A 58 -25.94 21.91 1.25
N LEU A 59 -25.88 20.75 0.56
CA LEU A 59 -26.29 19.46 1.13
C LEU A 59 -25.73 19.28 2.55
N PRO A 60 -26.47 18.65 3.48
CA PRO A 60 -26.04 18.52 4.88
C PRO A 60 -24.61 17.98 5.02
N TRP A 61 -24.25 17.03 4.16
CA TRP A 61 -22.95 16.38 4.12
C TRP A 61 -21.91 17.06 3.22
N HIS A 62 -22.24 18.17 2.56
CA HIS A 62 -21.30 19.05 1.82
C HIS A 62 -20.80 20.22 2.66
N GLN A 63 -21.40 20.51 3.81
CA GLN A 63 -21.01 21.64 4.64
C GLN A 63 -19.56 21.48 5.09
N LYS A 64 -18.76 22.56 5.06
CA LYS A 64 -17.39 22.50 5.58
C LYS A 64 -17.44 22.37 7.10
N PRO A 65 -16.80 21.34 7.70
CA PRO A 65 -16.63 21.32 9.14
C PRO A 65 -15.81 22.54 9.58
N LEU A 66 -15.97 22.95 10.85
CA LEU A 66 -15.22 24.05 11.44
C LEU A 66 -13.71 23.83 11.22
N SER A 67 -13.02 24.86 10.70
CA SER A 67 -11.59 24.79 10.45
C SER A 67 -10.84 24.70 11.78
N TYR A 68 -10.12 23.59 11.99
CA TYR A 68 -9.20 23.45 13.11
C TYR A 68 -7.93 24.24 12.81
N THR A 69 -7.56 25.15 13.71
CA THR A 69 -6.36 25.99 13.59
C THR A 69 -5.14 25.37 14.28
N ASP A 70 -5.29 24.17 14.84
CA ASP A 70 -4.26 23.51 15.61
C ASP A 70 -3.11 23.08 14.69
N LYS A 71 -1.88 23.29 15.17
CA LYS A 71 -0.67 22.90 14.47
C LYS A 71 -0.29 21.48 14.86
N ALA A 72 0.18 20.70 13.89
CA ALA A 72 0.77 19.40 14.15
C ALA A 72 2.15 19.63 14.79
N GLU A 73 2.34 19.10 16.00
CA GLU A 73 3.63 19.12 16.68
C GLU A 73 4.12 17.70 16.94
N ILE A 74 5.42 17.50 16.78
CA ILE A 74 6.04 16.20 17.05
C ILE A 74 5.78 15.80 18.51
N ARG A 75 5.12 14.65 18.69
CA ARG A 75 4.81 14.12 20.02
C ARG A 75 6.00 13.36 20.60
N THR A 76 6.15 13.47 21.91
CA THR A 76 7.18 12.78 22.70
C THR A 76 6.63 11.54 23.43
N THR A 77 5.40 11.14 23.13
CA THR A 77 4.72 10.00 23.73
C THR A 77 3.73 9.39 22.76
N LEU A 78 3.52 8.08 22.87
CA LEU A 78 2.47 7.32 22.18
C LEU A 78 1.26 7.04 23.07
N GLY A 79 1.15 7.67 24.25
CA GLY A 79 0.05 7.45 25.20
C GLY A 79 -1.34 7.53 24.58
N LEU A 80 -1.59 8.57 23.77
CA LEU A 80 -2.85 8.75 23.05
C LEU A 80 -3.14 7.58 22.08
N LEU A 81 -2.11 7.04 21.43
CA LEU A 81 -2.27 5.89 20.54
C LEU A 81 -2.64 4.64 21.34
N TYR A 82 -2.03 4.42 22.51
CA TYR A 82 -2.36 3.31 23.39
C TYR A 82 -3.84 3.33 23.80
N GLU A 83 -4.38 4.49 24.13
CA GLU A 83 -5.82 4.65 24.45
C GLU A 83 -6.69 4.30 23.24
N VAL A 84 -6.35 4.83 22.06
CA VAL A 84 -7.08 4.61 20.81
C VAL A 84 -7.12 3.13 20.41
N ILE A 85 -5.99 2.42 20.50
CA ILE A 85 -5.92 0.99 20.15
C ILE A 85 -6.43 0.07 21.27
N SER A 86 -6.49 0.54 22.52
CA SER A 86 -7.00 -0.25 23.65
C SER A 86 -8.49 -0.54 23.56
N ASN A 87 -9.25 0.29 22.85
CA ASN A 87 -10.68 0.12 22.61
C ASN A 87 -11.03 -1.08 21.70
N ASN A 88 -10.05 -1.67 21.03
CA ASN A 88 -10.22 -2.83 20.16
C ASN A 88 -9.46 -4.04 20.77
N SER A 89 -10.06 -5.22 20.69
CA SER A 89 -9.50 -6.46 21.23
C SER A 89 -9.37 -7.52 20.12
N GLY A 90 -8.53 -8.52 20.36
CA GLY A 90 -8.31 -9.65 19.44
C GLY A 90 -6.83 -9.89 19.13
N PRO A 91 -6.46 -11.05 18.56
CA PRO A 91 -5.07 -11.40 18.26
C PRO A 91 -4.36 -10.38 17.36
N ALA A 92 -5.05 -9.86 16.35
CA ALA A 92 -4.50 -8.85 15.44
C ALA A 92 -4.22 -7.52 16.15
N MET A 93 -5.15 -7.06 16.98
CA MET A 93 -4.97 -5.84 17.77
C MET A 93 -3.91 -5.99 18.86
N ASN A 94 -3.81 -7.17 19.48
CA ASN A 94 -2.74 -7.48 20.42
C ASN A 94 -1.36 -7.45 19.73
N PHE A 95 -1.27 -7.95 18.49
CA PHE A 95 -0.04 -7.85 17.69
C PHE A 95 0.33 -6.38 17.43
N ILE A 96 -0.62 -5.57 16.94
CA ILE A 96 -0.40 -4.14 16.66
C ILE A 96 0.06 -3.42 17.93
N ARG A 97 -0.69 -3.58 19.04
CA ARG A 97 -0.36 -2.95 20.33
C ARG A 97 1.02 -3.34 20.81
N SER A 98 1.31 -4.63 20.89
CA SER A 98 2.58 -5.13 21.38
C SER A 98 3.75 -4.62 20.53
N ARG A 99 3.57 -4.52 19.21
CA ARG A 99 4.59 -3.95 18.32
C ARG A 99 4.84 -2.46 18.57
N VAL A 100 3.77 -1.67 18.64
CA VAL A 100 3.86 -0.22 18.91
C VAL A 100 4.55 0.03 20.26
N GLU A 101 4.18 -0.73 21.30
CA GLU A 101 4.80 -0.64 22.63
C GLU A 101 6.29 -0.95 22.61
N ARG A 102 6.70 -2.07 22.00
CA ARG A 102 8.11 -2.47 21.90
C ARG A 102 8.97 -1.46 21.16
N MET A 103 8.42 -0.81 20.13
CA MET A 103 9.14 0.12 19.26
C MET A 103 8.99 1.59 19.67
N SER A 104 8.30 1.87 20.78
CA SER A 104 7.88 3.21 21.19
C SER A 104 9.04 4.19 21.39
N GLU A 105 10.09 3.79 22.10
CA GLU A 105 11.25 4.65 22.36
C GLU A 105 11.94 5.09 21.07
N ARG A 106 12.09 4.18 20.11
CA ARG A 106 12.74 4.44 18.82
C ARG A 106 11.91 5.39 17.95
N TRP A 107 10.59 5.21 17.93
CA TRP A 107 9.67 6.14 17.27
C TRP A 107 9.78 7.55 17.84
N ILE A 108 9.81 7.68 19.18
CA ILE A 108 9.95 8.98 19.87
C ILE A 108 11.31 9.61 19.54
N GLN A 109 12.39 8.85 19.62
CA GLN A 109 13.73 9.33 19.27
C GLN A 109 13.82 9.81 17.81
N ALA A 110 13.26 9.06 16.87
CA ALA A 110 13.25 9.44 15.46
C ALA A 110 12.44 10.73 15.22
N GLY A 111 11.27 10.87 15.86
CA GLY A 111 10.49 12.10 15.83
C GLY A 111 11.27 13.30 16.39
N LEU A 112 11.94 13.13 17.53
CA LEU A 112 12.76 14.18 18.14
C LEU A 112 13.91 14.64 17.24
N LYS A 113 14.58 13.72 16.52
CA LYS A 113 15.60 14.05 15.52
C LYS A 113 15.01 14.80 14.33
N MET A 114 13.84 14.38 13.84
CA MET A 114 13.14 15.07 12.75
C MET A 114 12.80 16.52 13.14
N ARG A 115 12.36 16.74 14.39
CA ARG A 115 12.08 18.09 14.92
C ARG A 115 13.32 19.00 14.91
N GLN A 116 14.52 18.46 15.08
CA GLN A 116 15.77 19.23 15.08
C GLN A 116 16.27 19.55 13.67
N SER A 117 15.96 18.72 12.68
CA SER A 117 16.43 18.84 11.29
C SER A 117 15.46 19.55 10.36
N SER A 118 14.18 19.65 10.73
CA SER A 118 13.15 20.28 9.92
C SER A 118 13.25 21.81 9.95
N ASN A 119 13.40 22.42 8.78
CA ASN A 119 12.98 23.81 8.57
C ASN A 119 11.48 23.87 8.86
N LYS A 120 11.02 24.86 9.65
CA LYS A 120 9.66 24.97 10.20
C LYS A 120 8.53 25.00 9.13
N THR A 121 8.26 23.91 8.44
CA THR A 121 7.03 23.72 7.67
C THR A 121 5.93 23.42 8.68
N ILE A 122 5.13 24.43 8.97
CA ILE A 122 4.04 24.32 9.94
C ILE A 122 2.90 23.53 9.28
N SER A 123 2.80 22.23 9.56
CA SER A 123 1.66 21.42 9.13
C SER A 123 0.46 21.65 10.05
N THR A 124 -0.74 21.72 9.48
CA THR A 124 -1.98 21.68 10.25
C THR A 124 -2.17 20.29 10.84
N GLN A 125 -2.68 20.21 12.07
CA GLN A 125 -3.05 18.94 12.68
C GLN A 125 -4.29 18.38 11.99
N MET A 126 -4.16 17.19 11.39
CA MET A 126 -5.26 16.47 10.77
C MET A 126 -5.97 15.52 11.74
N LYS A 127 -7.27 15.33 11.52
CA LYS A 127 -8.06 14.22 12.07
C LYS A 127 -8.06 13.06 11.10
N VAL A 128 -7.52 11.93 11.53
CA VAL A 128 -7.29 10.77 10.67
C VAL A 128 -8.05 9.56 11.22
N LEU A 129 -8.85 8.93 10.36
CA LEU A 129 -9.47 7.64 10.65
C LEU A 129 -8.57 6.51 10.10
N LEU A 130 -8.23 5.56 10.96
CA LEU A 130 -7.59 4.30 10.61
C LEU A 130 -8.65 3.19 10.72
N TYR A 131 -9.02 2.61 9.58
CA TYR A 131 -10.04 1.58 9.49
C TYR A 131 -9.55 0.37 8.68
N PRO A 132 -8.86 -0.61 9.31
CA PRO A 132 -8.50 -1.87 8.68
C PRO A 132 -9.76 -2.74 8.49
N GLY A 133 -10.43 -2.62 7.35
CA GLY A 133 -11.65 -3.36 7.05
C GLY A 133 -11.44 -4.87 6.98
N ALA A 134 -10.22 -5.34 6.68
CA ALA A 134 -9.86 -6.75 6.74
C ALA A 134 -9.96 -7.35 8.16
N LEU A 135 -9.94 -6.50 9.20
CA LEU A 135 -10.15 -6.90 10.59
C LEU A 135 -11.61 -6.77 11.06
N ALA A 136 -12.51 -6.30 10.18
CA ALA A 136 -13.92 -6.10 10.50
C ALA A 136 -14.79 -7.27 10.02
N GLY A 137 -15.86 -7.54 10.78
CA GLY A 137 -16.90 -8.52 10.42
C GLY A 137 -16.38 -9.94 10.24
N ASN A 138 -17.01 -10.70 9.34
CA ASN A 138 -16.70 -12.11 9.09
C ASN A 138 -15.29 -12.33 8.51
N VAL A 139 -14.80 -11.38 7.73
CA VAL A 139 -13.43 -11.43 7.18
C VAL A 139 -12.42 -11.30 8.32
N GLY A 140 -12.65 -10.35 9.25
CA GLY A 140 -11.85 -10.18 10.45
C GLY A 140 -11.75 -11.45 11.30
N GLN A 141 -12.86 -12.14 11.52
CA GLN A 141 -12.85 -13.40 12.29
C GLN A 141 -11.93 -14.47 11.66
N ARG A 142 -11.93 -14.60 10.33
CA ARG A 142 -11.03 -15.51 9.61
C ARG A 142 -9.58 -15.05 9.71
N PHE A 143 -9.35 -13.74 9.58
CA PHE A 143 -8.03 -13.15 9.73
C PHE A 143 -7.44 -13.43 11.13
N GLU A 144 -8.22 -13.20 12.19
CA GLU A 144 -7.79 -13.46 13.57
C GLU A 144 -7.45 -14.94 13.83
N ALA A 145 -8.20 -15.86 13.22
CA ALA A 145 -7.90 -17.29 13.31
C ALA A 145 -6.53 -17.61 12.67
N MET A 146 -6.21 -16.99 11.52
CA MET A 146 -4.93 -17.18 10.85
C MET A 146 -3.75 -16.59 11.64
N VAL A 147 -3.93 -15.46 12.35
CA VAL A 147 -2.87 -14.86 13.18
C VAL A 147 -2.36 -15.87 14.22
N LYS A 148 -3.25 -16.66 14.83
CA LYS A 148 -2.90 -17.66 15.86
C LYS A 148 -2.08 -18.84 15.31
N THR A 149 -2.11 -19.08 14.01
CA THR A 149 -1.46 -20.22 13.34
C THR A 149 -0.29 -19.80 12.43
N GLY A 150 0.24 -18.59 12.62
CA GLY A 150 1.37 -18.08 11.85
C GLY A 150 0.99 -17.60 10.45
N GLY A 151 -0.25 -17.12 10.29
CA GLY A 151 -0.79 -16.52 9.06
C GLY A 151 -0.13 -15.19 8.67
N PRO A 152 -0.72 -14.45 7.72
CA PRO A 152 -0.13 -13.21 7.21
C PRO A 152 -0.13 -12.13 8.30
N LEU A 153 1.07 -11.62 8.63
CA LEU A 153 1.27 -10.56 9.63
C LEU A 153 1.81 -9.26 9.01
N GLY A 154 2.13 -9.26 7.71
CA GLY A 154 2.75 -8.11 7.04
C GLY A 154 1.83 -6.88 7.05
N GLU A 155 0.54 -7.06 6.77
CA GLU A 155 -0.45 -6.01 6.82
C GLU A 155 -0.59 -5.41 8.23
N LEU A 156 -0.51 -6.23 9.28
CA LEU A 156 -0.56 -5.76 10.66
C LEU A 156 0.68 -4.94 11.04
N VAL A 157 1.85 -5.30 10.49
CA VAL A 157 3.08 -4.51 10.64
C VAL A 157 2.90 -3.12 10.04
N GLN A 158 2.38 -3.02 8.80
CA GLN A 158 2.13 -1.74 8.16
C GLN A 158 1.10 -0.88 8.92
N TRP A 159 0.00 -1.47 9.41
CA TRP A 159 -0.99 -0.75 10.22
C TRP A 159 -0.43 -0.22 11.54
N ALA A 160 0.38 -1.04 12.24
CA ALA A 160 1.04 -0.63 13.48
C ALA A 160 1.97 0.57 13.24
N ASP A 161 2.85 0.46 12.23
CA ASP A 161 3.88 1.44 11.97
C ASP A 161 3.29 2.76 11.43
N LEU A 162 2.24 2.68 10.59
CA LEU A 162 1.48 3.85 10.14
C LEU A 162 0.84 4.58 11.34
N SER A 163 0.21 3.84 12.26
CA SER A 163 -0.45 4.44 13.42
C SER A 163 0.53 5.15 14.36
N ALA A 164 1.69 4.53 14.63
CA ALA A 164 2.77 5.14 15.41
C ALA A 164 3.33 6.37 14.71
N CYS A 165 3.63 6.27 13.42
CA CYS A 165 4.17 7.36 12.61
C CYS A 165 3.25 8.60 12.64
N LEU A 166 1.95 8.42 12.37
CA LEU A 166 0.99 9.53 12.38
C LEU A 166 0.81 10.16 13.76
N THR A 167 0.87 9.36 14.84
CA THR A 167 0.83 9.88 16.21
C THR A 167 2.06 10.71 16.53
N ILE A 168 3.25 10.23 16.17
CA ILE A 168 4.51 10.97 16.36
C ILE A 168 4.49 12.28 15.58
N LEU A 169 3.98 12.29 14.35
CA LEU A 169 3.83 13.50 13.52
C LEU A 169 2.81 14.50 14.08
N GLY A 170 2.08 14.16 15.15
CA GLY A 170 1.19 15.09 15.85
C GLY A 170 -0.25 15.08 15.38
N HIS A 171 -0.69 14.09 14.61
CA HIS A 171 -2.08 14.00 14.12
C HIS A 171 -3.02 13.35 15.12
N ASN A 172 -4.31 13.69 15.05
CA ASN A 172 -5.34 13.13 15.92
C ASN A 172 -5.94 11.89 15.26
N LEU A 173 -5.81 10.73 15.90
CA LEU A 173 -6.18 9.45 15.32
C LEU A 173 -7.46 8.90 15.94
N THR A 174 -8.29 8.31 15.10
CA THR A 174 -9.33 7.38 15.51
C THR A 174 -9.03 6.04 14.86
N PHE A 175 -9.02 4.96 15.64
CA PHE A 175 -8.76 3.61 15.15
C PHE A 175 -9.97 2.72 15.45
N SER A 176 -10.53 2.10 14.42
CA SER A 176 -11.66 1.18 14.61
C SER A 176 -11.51 -0.04 13.72
N THR A 177 -11.81 -1.22 14.27
CA THR A 177 -11.97 -2.46 13.50
C THR A 177 -13.44 -2.89 13.41
N SER A 178 -14.38 -2.04 13.83
CA SER A 178 -15.80 -2.37 13.89
C SER A 178 -16.59 -1.63 12.81
N GLN A 179 -17.30 -2.39 11.97
CA GLN A 179 -18.21 -1.80 10.98
C GLN A 179 -19.35 -1.00 11.62
N HIS A 180 -19.85 -1.43 12.79
CA HIS A 180 -20.86 -0.68 13.52
C HIS A 180 -20.33 0.67 14.03
N GLN A 181 -19.12 0.69 14.59
CA GLN A 181 -18.49 1.94 14.99
C GLN A 181 -18.19 2.83 13.78
N LEU A 182 -17.73 2.26 12.66
CA LEU A 182 -17.52 2.99 11.41
C LEU A 182 -18.76 3.78 11.01
N HIS A 183 -19.94 3.14 11.02
CA HIS A 183 -21.21 3.80 10.68
C HIS A 183 -21.47 5.04 11.55
N SER A 184 -21.23 4.93 12.87
CA SER A 184 -21.36 6.07 13.79
C SER A 184 -20.34 7.18 13.51
N LEU A 185 -19.07 6.81 13.30
CA LEU A 185 -17.96 7.72 13.06
C LEU A 185 -18.16 8.56 11.79
N ILE A 186 -18.64 7.95 10.71
CA ILE A 186 -18.89 8.65 9.44
C ILE A 186 -20.29 9.28 9.36
N GLY A 187 -21.15 9.05 10.37
CA GLY A 187 -22.53 9.52 10.36
C GLY A 187 -23.40 8.86 9.30
N ALA A 188 -23.20 7.56 9.04
CA ALA A 188 -24.02 6.79 8.10
C ALA A 188 -25.48 6.73 8.58
N ALA A 189 -26.43 6.81 7.65
CA ALA A 189 -27.82 6.47 7.92
C ALA A 189 -27.97 4.94 8.08
N PRO A 190 -29.05 4.43 8.71
CA PRO A 190 -29.38 3.01 8.68
C PRO A 190 -29.71 2.65 7.23
N SER A 191 -28.71 2.24 6.46
CA SER A 191 -28.81 2.08 5.02
C SER A 191 -28.28 0.74 4.54
N ARG A 192 -28.73 0.36 3.35
CA ARG A 192 -28.15 -0.69 2.52
C ARG A 192 -27.29 -0.08 1.39
N GLY A 193 -26.86 1.17 1.55
CA GLY A 193 -26.01 1.90 0.61
C GLY A 193 -26.73 2.83 -0.35
N SER A 194 -28.05 3.03 -0.20
CA SER A 194 -28.79 3.89 -1.11
C SER A 194 -28.67 5.38 -0.78
N CYS A 195 -28.58 5.73 0.50
CA CYS A 195 -28.61 7.13 0.93
C CYS A 195 -27.22 7.67 1.35
N PRO A 196 -26.98 8.98 1.23
CA PRO A 196 -25.76 9.60 1.72
C PRO A 196 -25.68 9.66 3.25
N ILE A 197 -24.50 10.03 3.76
CA ILE A 197 -24.28 10.28 5.20
C ILE A 197 -25.03 11.52 5.69
N GLN A 198 -25.32 11.56 6.99
CA GLN A 198 -26.21 12.55 7.62
C GLN A 198 -25.57 13.92 7.82
N ARG A 199 -24.24 13.97 7.92
CA ARG A 199 -23.46 15.15 8.30
C ARG A 199 -22.12 15.15 7.59
N PRO A 200 -21.41 16.28 7.54
CA PRO A 200 -20.10 16.32 6.92
C PRO A 200 -19.13 15.36 7.58
N LEU A 201 -18.28 14.74 6.77
CA LEU A 201 -17.23 13.88 7.28
C LEU A 201 -16.24 14.73 8.08
N THR A 202 -16.02 14.33 9.34
CA THR A 202 -15.17 15.06 10.30
C THR A 202 -13.69 14.71 10.19
N PHE A 203 -13.34 13.71 9.38
CA PHE A 203 -11.97 13.27 9.15
C PHE A 203 -11.39 13.91 7.89
N ASP A 204 -10.17 14.43 8.00
CA ASP A 204 -9.41 15.01 6.89
C ASP A 204 -8.85 13.92 5.98
N LEU A 205 -8.43 12.79 6.58
CA LEU A 205 -7.94 11.61 5.88
C LEU A 205 -8.56 10.33 6.46
N ILE A 206 -8.79 9.35 5.60
CA ILE A 206 -9.17 7.99 5.99
C ILE A 206 -8.17 7.02 5.37
N TYR A 207 -7.40 6.34 6.21
CA TYR A 207 -6.61 5.19 5.78
C TYR A 207 -7.45 3.93 5.97
N THR A 208 -7.56 3.14 4.91
CA THR A 208 -8.32 1.88 4.92
C THR A 208 -7.70 0.87 3.97
N ASP A 209 -8.32 -0.30 3.82
CA ASP A 209 -7.94 -1.34 2.86
C ASP A 209 -9.10 -1.62 1.89
N TYR A 210 -8.94 -2.59 0.99
CA TYR A 210 -9.97 -2.98 0.02
C TYR A 210 -11.31 -3.37 0.65
N HIS A 211 -11.28 -4.06 1.79
CA HIS A 211 -12.49 -4.44 2.51
C HIS A 211 -13.16 -3.21 3.13
N GLY A 212 -12.35 -2.31 3.70
CA GLY A 212 -12.88 -1.11 4.31
C GLY A 212 -13.40 -0.10 3.30
N LEU A 213 -12.84 -0.04 2.09
CA LEU A 213 -13.44 0.66 0.96
C LEU A 213 -14.84 0.14 0.62
N ALA A 214 -15.01 -1.18 0.56
CA ALA A 214 -16.32 -1.77 0.33
C ALA A 214 -17.33 -1.41 1.44
N HIS A 215 -16.88 -1.41 2.71
CA HIS A 215 -17.73 -0.97 3.82
C HIS A 215 -18.09 0.52 3.74
N LEU A 216 -17.13 1.39 3.43
CA LEU A 216 -17.36 2.83 3.25
C LEU A 216 -18.32 3.10 2.07
N HIS A 217 -18.09 2.47 0.92
CA HIS A 217 -18.96 2.58 -0.25
C HIS A 217 -20.40 2.16 0.09
N ALA A 218 -20.56 1.02 0.77
CA ALA A 218 -21.87 0.53 1.21
C ALA A 218 -22.54 1.41 2.27
N ALA A 219 -21.80 2.22 3.03
CA ALA A 219 -22.36 3.05 4.10
C ALA A 219 -22.56 4.52 3.71
N MET A 220 -21.87 5.00 2.67
CA MET A 220 -21.82 6.43 2.31
C MET A 220 -22.68 6.80 1.11
N GLY A 221 -23.16 5.84 0.30
CA GLY A 221 -23.93 6.13 -0.91
C GLY A 221 -23.24 7.17 -1.80
N LEU A 222 -23.99 8.19 -2.25
CA LEU A 222 -23.46 9.29 -3.07
C LEU A 222 -22.32 10.09 -2.40
N ALA A 223 -22.28 10.13 -1.06
CA ALA A 223 -21.23 10.84 -0.34
C ALA A 223 -19.85 10.18 -0.52
N PHE A 224 -19.79 8.89 -0.87
CA PHE A 224 -18.53 8.20 -1.15
C PHE A 224 -17.71 8.93 -2.22
N LEU A 225 -18.34 9.27 -3.36
CA LEU A 225 -17.69 9.93 -4.48
C LEU A 225 -17.20 11.34 -4.13
N HIS A 226 -17.93 12.05 -3.27
CA HIS A 226 -17.52 13.36 -2.80
C HIS A 226 -16.27 13.30 -1.93
N TYR A 227 -16.18 12.29 -1.06
CA TYR A 227 -15.09 12.14 -0.10
C TYR A 227 -13.92 11.27 -0.60
N GLN A 228 -14.03 10.70 -1.81
CA GLN A 228 -13.04 9.75 -2.34
C GLN A 228 -11.59 10.25 -2.31
N CYS A 229 -11.39 11.56 -2.47
CA CYS A 229 -10.06 12.19 -2.44
C CYS A 229 -9.35 12.11 -1.08
N ARG A 230 -10.09 11.84 0.00
CA ARG A 230 -9.56 11.72 1.38
C ARG A 230 -9.07 10.31 1.70
N PHE A 231 -9.33 9.33 0.83
CA PHE A 231 -8.98 7.95 1.11
C PHE A 231 -7.51 7.67 0.79
N ARG A 232 -6.87 6.82 1.59
CA ARG A 232 -5.55 6.24 1.38
C ARG A 232 -5.66 4.73 1.61
N ILE A 233 -5.31 3.94 0.60
CA ILE A 233 -5.71 2.53 0.54
C ILE A 233 -4.48 1.65 0.70
N LEU A 234 -4.34 1.01 1.85
CA LEU A 234 -3.28 0.02 2.08
C LEU A 234 -3.56 -1.19 1.18
N ASP A 235 -2.72 -1.34 0.17
CA ASP A 235 -2.81 -2.35 -0.88
C ASP A 235 -1.41 -2.89 -1.13
N SER A 236 -1.05 -3.95 -0.40
CA SER A 236 0.30 -4.49 -0.32
C SER A 236 0.95 -4.70 -1.70
N PHE A 237 0.20 -5.21 -2.68
CA PHE A 237 0.70 -5.61 -4.00
C PHE A 237 0.46 -4.58 -5.10
N GLY A 238 -0.30 -3.52 -4.81
CA GLY A 238 -0.58 -2.42 -5.72
C GLY A 238 -1.69 -2.70 -6.74
N THR A 239 -2.17 -1.59 -7.31
CA THR A 239 -3.26 -1.54 -8.29
C THR A 239 -2.82 -0.68 -9.48
N GLU A 240 -2.68 -1.31 -10.65
CA GLU A 240 -2.31 -0.61 -11.88
C GLU A 240 -3.53 0.12 -12.50
N PRO A 241 -3.34 1.27 -13.17
CA PRO A 241 -4.43 2.09 -13.71
C PRO A 241 -5.41 1.33 -14.63
N ALA A 242 -4.89 0.36 -15.41
CA ALA A 242 -5.71 -0.47 -16.29
C ALA A 242 -6.81 -1.28 -15.54
N PHE A 243 -6.61 -1.58 -14.25
CA PHE A 243 -7.56 -2.31 -13.40
C PHE A 243 -8.41 -1.39 -12.53
N ASN A 244 -8.02 -0.12 -12.38
CA ASN A 244 -8.73 0.86 -11.56
C ASN A 244 -10.05 1.34 -12.20
N LEU A 245 -10.13 1.34 -13.53
CA LEU A 245 -11.35 1.65 -14.28
C LEU A 245 -12.04 0.37 -14.76
N GLY A 246 -13.10 -0.06 -14.07
CA GLY A 246 -13.74 -1.36 -14.34
C GLY A 246 -14.34 -1.54 -15.75
N ARG A 247 -14.79 -0.46 -16.41
CA ARG A 247 -15.22 -0.52 -17.82
C ARG A 247 -14.01 -0.74 -18.75
N TYR A 248 -12.92 -0.01 -18.51
CA TYR A 248 -11.68 -0.14 -19.27
C TYR A 248 -11.10 -1.55 -19.13
N ALA A 249 -10.99 -2.03 -17.89
CA ALA A 249 -10.48 -3.36 -17.56
C ALA A 249 -11.22 -4.47 -18.32
N ARG A 250 -12.56 -4.47 -18.26
CA ARG A 250 -13.40 -5.46 -18.96
C ARG A 250 -13.25 -5.39 -20.48
N MET A 251 -13.25 -4.19 -21.06
CA MET A 251 -13.13 -4.01 -22.51
C MET A 251 -11.77 -4.49 -23.05
N HIS A 252 -10.70 -4.40 -22.25
CA HIS A 252 -9.35 -4.76 -22.66
C HIS A 252 -8.88 -6.12 -22.11
N GLY A 253 -9.79 -6.92 -21.54
CA GLY A 253 -9.49 -8.28 -21.08
C GLY A 253 -8.70 -8.37 -19.77
N TYR A 254 -8.54 -7.27 -19.03
CA TYR A 254 -7.91 -7.28 -17.71
C TYR A 254 -8.84 -7.91 -16.67
N LYS A 255 -8.57 -9.18 -16.34
CA LYS A 255 -9.35 -9.96 -15.37
C LYS A 255 -8.87 -9.66 -13.95
N THR A 256 -9.78 -9.21 -13.08
CA THR A 256 -9.45 -8.95 -11.68
C THR A 256 -10.64 -9.23 -10.76
N LEU A 257 -10.32 -9.64 -9.53
CA LEU A 257 -11.27 -9.76 -8.41
C LEU A 257 -11.25 -8.51 -7.51
N TRP A 258 -10.32 -7.58 -7.79
CA TRP A 258 -10.04 -6.36 -7.04
C TRP A 258 -10.03 -5.17 -8.02
N GLY A 259 -9.57 -3.99 -7.61
CA GLY A 259 -9.60 -2.77 -8.42
C GLY A 259 -11.00 -2.16 -8.60
N SER A 260 -11.20 -1.47 -9.72
CA SER A 260 -12.47 -0.82 -10.11
C SER A 260 -13.01 0.25 -9.16
N TRP A 261 -12.16 0.90 -8.36
CA TRP A 261 -12.58 1.93 -7.40
C TRP A 261 -12.56 3.36 -7.93
N VAL A 262 -12.00 3.61 -9.12
CA VAL A 262 -11.98 4.94 -9.76
C VAL A 262 -11.28 5.98 -8.86
N LEU A 263 -10.27 5.54 -8.10
CA LEU A 263 -9.44 6.41 -7.26
C LEU A 263 -8.28 6.98 -8.08
N GLN A 264 -7.66 8.07 -7.63
CA GLN A 264 -6.36 8.46 -8.16
C GLN A 264 -5.36 7.33 -7.83
N PRO A 265 -4.62 6.75 -8.79
CA PRO A 265 -3.77 5.57 -8.52
C PRO A 265 -2.74 5.77 -7.38
N LEU A 266 -2.27 7.01 -7.18
CA LEU A 266 -1.39 7.35 -6.06
C LEU A 266 -2.06 7.26 -4.67
N GLN A 267 -3.38 7.09 -4.58
CA GLN A 267 -4.09 6.84 -3.32
C GLN A 267 -3.86 5.41 -2.79
N TYR A 268 -3.50 4.46 -3.65
CA TYR A 268 -3.09 3.13 -3.23
C TYR A 268 -1.69 3.17 -2.62
N MET A 269 -1.49 2.40 -1.56
CA MET A 269 -0.31 2.45 -0.69
C MET A 269 0.29 1.05 -0.54
N THR A 270 1.46 0.85 -1.14
CA THR A 270 2.08 -0.48 -1.27
C THR A 270 3.01 -0.83 -0.10
N MET A 271 3.26 -2.13 0.07
CA MET A 271 4.20 -2.67 1.05
C MET A 271 5.66 -2.43 0.65
N PHE A 272 5.95 -2.47 -0.65
CA PHE A 272 7.26 -2.21 -1.23
C PHE A 272 7.12 -1.29 -2.46
N PRO A 273 8.19 -0.59 -2.87
CA PRO A 273 8.12 0.35 -3.99
C PRO A 273 8.17 -0.33 -5.37
N HIS A 274 7.31 -1.32 -5.60
CA HIS A 274 7.27 -2.12 -6.84
C HIS A 274 6.26 -1.62 -7.88
N THR A 275 5.35 -0.72 -7.51
CA THR A 275 4.30 -0.19 -8.40
C THR A 275 4.31 1.34 -8.34
N PRO A 276 5.08 2.02 -9.21
CA PRO A 276 5.23 3.49 -9.16
C PRO A 276 3.95 4.26 -9.51
N ASP A 277 2.95 3.59 -10.07
CA ASP A 277 1.58 4.12 -10.20
C ASP A 277 0.91 4.38 -8.84
N ASN A 278 1.42 3.76 -7.79
CA ASN A 278 0.92 3.86 -6.43
C ASN A 278 1.94 4.54 -5.51
N SER A 279 1.50 4.96 -4.33
CA SER A 279 2.40 5.49 -3.31
C SER A 279 3.06 4.34 -2.55
N PHE A 280 4.38 4.39 -2.37
CA PHE A 280 5.06 3.46 -1.47
C PHE A 280 4.82 3.89 -0.02
N LEU A 281 4.14 3.08 0.79
CA LEU A 281 3.96 3.34 2.23
C LEU A 281 5.03 2.63 3.05
N GLY A 282 5.26 1.34 2.80
CA GLY A 282 6.25 0.54 3.52
C GLY A 282 5.90 0.29 4.98
N PHE A 283 6.93 0.06 5.77
CA PHE A 283 6.89 -0.26 7.20
C PHE A 283 8.29 0.01 7.79
N VAL A 284 8.46 -0.22 9.10
CA VAL A 284 9.78 -0.15 9.76
C VAL A 284 10.28 -1.56 10.06
N SER A 285 11.52 -1.86 9.69
CA SER A 285 12.17 -3.12 10.10
C SER A 285 12.42 -3.10 11.62
N GLU A 286 11.90 -4.09 12.36
CA GLU A 286 12.12 -4.15 13.81
C GLU A 286 13.57 -4.56 14.08
N GLU A 287 14.35 -3.61 14.57
CA GLU A 287 15.69 -3.89 15.08
C GLU A 287 15.58 -4.44 16.49
N ALA A 288 16.34 -5.49 16.74
CA ALA A 288 16.30 -6.15 18.01
C ALA A 288 17.00 -5.25 19.06
N VAL A 289 16.38 -5.04 20.23
CA VAL A 289 16.90 -4.21 21.34
C VAL A 289 18.36 -4.53 21.64
N ARG A 290 19.27 -3.61 21.32
CA ARG A 290 20.61 -3.63 21.91
C ARG A 290 20.39 -3.33 23.39
N GLU A 291 20.31 -4.36 24.23
CA GLU A 291 20.60 -4.15 25.64
C GLU A 291 21.95 -3.43 25.67
N ALA A 292 22.07 -2.43 26.55
CA ALA A 292 23.29 -1.65 26.73
C ALA A 292 24.40 -2.55 27.28
N VAL A 293 24.89 -3.47 26.45
CA VAL A 293 26.17 -4.11 26.62
C VAL A 293 27.17 -3.00 26.39
N ARG A 294 28.00 -2.77 27.41
CA ARG A 294 28.98 -1.69 27.49
C ARG A 294 29.77 -1.63 26.17
N GLU A 295 29.99 -0.42 25.67
CA GLU A 295 30.75 -0.12 24.44
C GLU A 295 32.18 -0.72 24.46
N GLU A 296 32.63 -1.23 25.60
CA GLU A 296 33.95 -1.83 25.84
C GLU A 296 34.08 -3.32 25.43
N GLU A 297 32.98 -4.04 25.12
CA GLU A 297 33.04 -5.43 24.61
C GLU A 297 32.98 -5.54 23.07
N LEU A 298 33.01 -4.40 22.36
CA LEU A 298 32.80 -4.31 20.92
C LEU A 298 34.06 -4.59 20.07
N GLU A 299 35.03 -5.33 20.59
CA GLU A 299 36.19 -5.76 19.80
C GLU A 299 36.00 -7.17 19.23
N SER A 300 35.74 -7.21 17.92
CA SER A 300 35.87 -8.35 16.99
C SER A 300 34.91 -9.55 17.09
N ASP A 301 34.35 -9.93 18.25
CA ASP A 301 33.56 -11.18 18.38
C ASP A 301 32.02 -10.99 18.30
N ALA A 302 31.52 -9.75 18.43
CA ALA A 302 30.07 -9.46 18.51
C ALA A 302 29.26 -9.70 17.21
N TYR A 303 29.94 -9.81 16.06
CA TYR A 303 29.31 -10.05 14.76
C TYR A 303 29.51 -11.48 14.24
N ARG A 304 30.13 -12.36 15.03
CA ARG A 304 30.36 -13.74 14.63
C ARG A 304 29.04 -14.49 14.60
N LYS A 305 28.56 -14.74 13.39
CA LYS A 305 27.35 -15.54 13.15
C LYS A 305 27.62 -17.01 13.38
N ASP A 306 26.68 -17.69 14.03
CA ASP A 306 26.67 -19.14 14.10
C ASP A 306 26.39 -19.71 12.71
N ARG A 307 26.85 -20.95 12.45
CA ARG A 307 26.57 -21.68 11.21
C ARG A 307 25.13 -22.22 11.22
N ILE A 308 24.17 -21.31 11.38
CA ILE A 308 22.73 -21.57 11.44
C ILE A 308 22.05 -20.98 10.20
N ALA A 309 21.18 -21.77 9.58
CA ALA A 309 20.19 -21.35 8.61
C ALA A 309 18.80 -21.31 9.26
N VAL A 310 18.03 -20.25 9.03
CA VAL A 310 16.63 -20.15 9.48
C VAL A 310 15.73 -20.12 8.26
N ILE A 311 14.81 -21.08 8.17
CA ILE A 311 13.90 -21.21 7.02
C ILE A 311 12.70 -20.27 7.15
N TYR A 312 12.42 -19.54 6.07
CA TYR A 312 11.28 -18.65 5.93
C TYR A 312 10.06 -19.41 5.40
N GLY A 313 9.25 -19.92 6.32
CA GLY A 313 7.96 -20.55 6.02
C GLY A 313 7.29 -21.07 7.28
N LYS A 314 6.22 -20.41 7.75
CA LYS A 314 5.59 -20.69 9.06
C LYS A 314 4.47 -21.74 8.99
N GLN A 315 4.05 -22.15 7.80
CA GLN A 315 2.98 -23.12 7.60
C GLN A 315 3.43 -24.28 6.72
N ASP A 316 2.88 -25.46 7.00
CA ASP A 316 3.27 -26.73 6.38
C ASP A 316 3.23 -26.71 4.84
N TYR A 317 2.18 -26.12 4.25
CA TYR A 317 2.04 -26.06 2.80
C TYR A 317 3.20 -25.31 2.10
N MET A 318 3.87 -24.39 2.79
CA MET A 318 5.00 -23.63 2.24
C MET A 318 6.24 -24.52 2.00
N TRP A 319 6.30 -25.68 2.66
CA TRP A 319 7.41 -26.63 2.60
C TRP A 319 7.21 -27.71 1.53
N GLN A 320 6.03 -27.78 0.91
CA GLN A 320 5.71 -28.78 -0.10
C GLN A 320 6.69 -28.71 -1.29
N GLY A 321 7.33 -29.84 -1.59
CA GLY A 321 8.31 -29.95 -2.67
C GLY A 321 9.64 -29.24 -2.42
N LYS A 322 9.96 -28.85 -1.17
CA LYS A 322 11.20 -28.11 -0.83
C LYS A 322 12.25 -28.95 -0.10
N SER A 323 11.99 -30.22 0.17
CA SER A 323 12.87 -31.07 0.97
C SER A 323 14.30 -31.16 0.42
N GLU A 324 14.46 -31.41 -0.88
CA GLU A 324 15.80 -31.54 -1.49
C GLU A 324 16.59 -30.22 -1.45
N TYR A 325 15.91 -29.09 -1.63
CA TYR A 325 16.54 -27.77 -1.56
C TYR A 325 17.07 -27.50 -0.15
N VAL A 326 16.26 -27.80 0.87
CA VAL A 326 16.64 -27.58 2.28
C VAL A 326 17.67 -28.61 2.75
N GLU A 327 17.64 -29.84 2.23
CA GLU A 327 18.63 -30.88 2.50
C GLU A 327 20.04 -30.42 2.09
N VAL A 328 20.21 -29.85 0.89
CA VAL A 328 21.50 -29.31 0.42
C VAL A 328 22.04 -28.22 1.36
N ILE A 329 21.16 -27.40 1.94
CA ILE A 329 21.56 -26.37 2.91
C ILE A 329 22.00 -27.02 4.23
N SER A 330 21.30 -28.06 4.66
CA SER A 330 21.59 -28.78 5.91
C SER A 330 22.94 -29.51 5.91
N GLU A 331 23.50 -29.80 4.73
CA GLU A 331 24.86 -30.35 4.58
C GLU A 331 25.94 -29.40 5.13
N GLU A 332 25.67 -28.08 5.18
CA GLU A 332 26.67 -27.05 5.50
C GLU A 332 26.29 -26.20 6.74
N LEU A 333 25.03 -26.23 7.20
CA LEU A 333 24.45 -25.36 8.24
C LEU A 333 23.43 -26.11 9.13
N GLU A 334 23.45 -25.86 10.45
CA GLU A 334 22.34 -26.28 11.34
C GLU A 334 21.07 -25.57 10.88
N THR A 335 20.00 -26.32 10.56
CA THR A 335 18.81 -25.76 9.90
C THR A 335 17.63 -25.68 10.86
N HIS A 336 17.13 -24.47 11.06
CA HIS A 336 16.09 -24.11 12.03
C HIS A 336 14.81 -23.68 11.31
N ALA A 337 13.67 -23.92 11.95
CA ALA A 337 12.37 -23.49 11.45
C ALA A 337 11.47 -22.94 12.56
N THR A 338 10.44 -22.19 12.16
CA THR A 338 9.41 -21.62 13.07
C THR A 338 8.01 -21.99 12.58
N VAL A 339 7.78 -23.27 12.33
CA VAL A 339 6.55 -23.78 11.71
C VAL A 339 5.52 -24.08 12.78
N TYR A 340 4.30 -23.61 12.56
CA TYR A 340 3.15 -24.00 13.37
C TYR A 340 2.93 -25.52 13.31
N GLN A 341 2.83 -26.15 14.48
CA GLN A 341 2.49 -27.56 14.61
C GLN A 341 1.16 -27.69 15.36
N PRO A 342 0.10 -28.20 14.70
CA PRO A 342 -1.15 -28.50 15.38
C PRO A 342 -0.92 -29.54 16.49
N PRO A 343 -1.52 -29.38 17.67
CA PRO A 343 -1.44 -30.37 18.74
C PRO A 343 -1.85 -31.77 18.25
N GLY A 344 -1.10 -32.80 18.63
CA GLY A 344 -1.40 -34.20 18.29
C GLY A 344 -1.10 -34.63 16.85
N HIS A 345 -0.55 -33.76 16.00
CA HIS A 345 -0.20 -34.10 14.61
C HIS A 345 1.31 -34.38 14.47
N LYS A 346 1.67 -35.37 13.64
CA LYS A 346 3.08 -35.62 13.29
C LYS A 346 3.60 -34.50 12.40
N SER A 347 4.84 -34.09 12.63
CA SER A 347 5.53 -33.08 11.81
C SER A 347 5.85 -33.64 10.43
N ASN A 348 5.50 -32.91 9.37
CA ASN A 348 5.93 -33.24 8.00
C ASN A 348 7.31 -32.67 7.66
N LEU A 349 7.95 -31.96 8.59
CA LEU A 349 9.29 -31.43 8.40
C LEU A 349 10.34 -32.56 8.41
N PRO A 350 11.39 -32.48 7.58
CA PRO A 350 12.52 -33.39 7.64
C PRO A 350 13.12 -33.49 9.05
N SER A 351 13.61 -34.67 9.44
CA SER A 351 14.07 -34.95 10.80
C SER A 351 15.30 -34.13 11.23
N PHE A 352 16.09 -33.63 10.27
CA PHE A 352 17.23 -32.76 10.52
C PHE A 352 16.83 -31.29 10.80
N ILE A 353 15.55 -30.93 10.66
CA ILE A 353 15.05 -29.59 10.93
C ILE A 353 14.77 -29.41 12.42
N ARG A 354 15.44 -28.43 13.03
CA ARG A 354 15.13 -27.99 14.40
C ARG A 354 13.97 -27.00 14.38
N ASN A 355 12.75 -27.48 14.59
CA ASN A 355 11.58 -26.62 14.67
C ASN A 355 11.41 -26.00 16.07
N HIS A 356 11.27 -24.68 16.13
CA HIS A 356 11.04 -23.92 17.36
C HIS A 356 9.56 -23.60 17.61
N GLY A 357 8.67 -24.04 16.71
CA GLY A 357 7.28 -23.61 16.72
C GLY A 357 7.13 -22.13 16.38
N LEU A 358 5.94 -21.56 16.64
CA LEU A 358 5.74 -20.13 16.48
C LEU A 358 6.43 -19.39 17.64
N LEU A 359 7.42 -18.56 17.29
CA LEU A 359 8.13 -17.71 18.24
C LEU A 359 7.45 -16.35 18.40
N THR A 360 7.61 -15.75 19.59
CA THR A 360 7.37 -14.32 19.76
C THR A 360 8.37 -13.52 18.93
N GLN A 361 8.06 -12.26 18.60
CA GLN A 361 8.94 -11.42 17.79
C GLN A 361 10.34 -11.30 18.40
N GLU A 362 10.42 -11.09 19.71
CA GLU A 362 11.70 -11.00 20.41
C GLU A 362 12.56 -12.27 20.28
N HIS A 363 11.97 -13.46 20.50
CA HIS A 363 12.68 -14.73 20.35
C HIS A 363 13.08 -14.99 18.89
N PHE A 364 12.24 -14.62 17.93
CA PHE A 364 12.54 -14.72 16.51
C PHE A 364 13.73 -13.85 16.12
N LEU A 365 13.75 -12.58 16.57
CA LEU A 365 14.87 -11.68 16.32
C LEU A 365 16.16 -12.15 17.00
N ARG A 366 16.09 -12.71 18.22
CA ARG A 366 17.25 -13.34 18.89
C ARG A 366 17.81 -14.51 18.07
N LEU A 367 16.95 -15.33 17.47
CA LEU A 367 17.38 -16.41 16.57
C LEU A 367 18.05 -15.85 15.31
N LEU A 368 17.48 -14.83 14.67
CA LEU A 368 18.06 -14.19 13.48
C LEU A 368 19.40 -13.50 13.77
N ARG A 369 19.57 -12.90 14.94
CA ARG A 369 20.86 -12.33 15.35
C ARG A 369 21.99 -13.35 15.33
N ARG A 370 21.72 -14.61 15.64
CA ARG A 370 22.71 -15.69 15.61
C ARG A 370 22.87 -16.29 14.22
N ALA A 371 21.80 -16.34 13.44
CA ALA A 371 21.77 -16.98 12.13
C ALA A 371 22.68 -16.30 11.09
N LYS A 372 23.36 -17.11 10.29
CA LYS A 372 24.14 -16.66 9.12
C LYS A 372 23.25 -16.46 7.90
N VAL A 373 22.28 -17.36 7.69
CA VAL A 373 21.46 -17.38 6.47
C VAL A 373 19.97 -17.41 6.83
N PHE A 374 19.19 -16.57 6.17
CA PHE A 374 17.74 -16.65 6.16
C PHE A 374 17.29 -17.19 4.81
N VAL A 375 16.52 -18.27 4.79
CA VAL A 375 16.31 -19.08 3.58
C VAL A 375 14.86 -18.99 3.13
N GLY A 376 14.64 -18.36 1.98
CA GLY A 376 13.35 -18.31 1.30
C GLY A 376 12.98 -19.65 0.64
N LEU A 377 11.72 -20.06 0.77
CA LEU A 377 11.15 -21.25 0.12
C LEU A 377 10.41 -20.96 -1.20
N GLY A 378 10.25 -19.69 -1.55
CA GLY A 378 9.50 -19.22 -2.73
C GLY A 378 8.13 -18.66 -2.37
N PHE A 379 7.63 -18.91 -1.16
CA PHE A 379 6.43 -18.31 -0.60
C PHE A 379 6.62 -18.15 0.93
N PRO A 380 6.08 -17.09 1.56
CA PRO A 380 5.31 -15.98 0.99
C PRO A 380 6.14 -14.99 0.18
N TYR A 381 5.49 -14.29 -0.75
CA TYR A 381 6.10 -13.24 -1.57
C TYR A 381 6.18 -11.92 -0.80
N GLU A 382 7.26 -11.17 -0.98
CA GLU A 382 7.37 -9.76 -0.57
C GLU A 382 6.86 -9.49 0.86
N GLY A 383 7.32 -10.30 1.82
CA GLY A 383 7.03 -10.11 3.24
C GLY A 383 8.11 -9.31 3.96
N PRO A 384 7.85 -8.85 5.21
CA PRO A 384 8.80 -8.04 5.97
C PRO A 384 10.00 -8.82 6.52
N ALA A 385 9.85 -10.13 6.77
CA ALA A 385 10.84 -10.94 7.49
C ALA A 385 12.25 -10.97 6.83
N PRO A 386 12.38 -11.02 5.49
CA PRO A 386 13.70 -10.89 4.85
C PRO A 386 14.40 -9.57 5.14
N ILE A 387 13.66 -8.45 5.24
CA ILE A 387 14.25 -7.14 5.57
C ILE A 387 14.76 -7.15 7.02
N GLU A 388 13.98 -7.70 7.95
CA GLU A 388 14.40 -7.85 9.36
C GLU A 388 15.65 -8.75 9.50
N ALA A 389 15.72 -9.85 8.74
CA ALA A 389 16.87 -10.73 8.74
C ALA A 389 18.13 -10.04 8.21
N ILE A 390 18.03 -9.28 7.11
CA ILE A 390 19.15 -8.51 6.55
C ILE A 390 19.59 -7.39 7.51
N ALA A 391 18.64 -6.71 8.16
CA ALA A 391 18.91 -5.70 9.18
C ALA A 391 19.64 -6.26 10.40
N LEU A 392 19.55 -7.57 10.65
CA LEU A 392 20.31 -8.27 11.69
C LEU A 392 21.59 -8.92 11.17
N GLY A 393 21.94 -8.79 9.89
CA GLY A 393 23.16 -9.31 9.29
C GLY A 393 23.09 -10.76 8.80
N CYS A 394 21.89 -11.32 8.61
CA CYS A 394 21.74 -12.55 7.84
C CYS A 394 21.91 -12.25 6.35
N VAL A 395 22.43 -13.22 5.60
CA VAL A 395 22.26 -13.23 4.14
C VAL A 395 20.92 -13.87 3.80
N PHE A 396 20.11 -13.20 2.98
CA PHE A 396 18.87 -13.76 2.48
C PHE A 396 19.12 -14.57 1.21
N LEU A 397 18.97 -15.90 1.31
CA LEU A 397 19.02 -16.82 0.19
C LEU A 397 17.59 -17.02 -0.31
N GLN A 398 17.30 -16.63 -1.56
CA GLN A 398 15.95 -16.67 -2.11
C GLN A 398 15.86 -17.40 -3.44
N PRO A 399 14.71 -18.00 -3.77
CA PRO A 399 14.49 -18.60 -5.08
C PRO A 399 14.38 -17.56 -6.20
N ARG A 400 14.96 -17.89 -7.36
CA ARG A 400 14.64 -17.30 -8.66
C ARG A 400 13.35 -17.91 -9.21
N PHE A 401 12.57 -17.11 -9.93
CA PHE A 401 11.43 -17.57 -10.71
C PHE A 401 11.72 -17.36 -12.20
N ASP A 402 11.86 -18.47 -12.92
CA ASP A 402 12.01 -18.50 -14.37
C ASP A 402 11.05 -19.57 -14.94
N PRO A 403 9.95 -19.18 -15.59
CA PRO A 403 9.55 -17.79 -15.88
C PRO A 403 9.13 -17.01 -14.60
N PRO A 404 9.19 -15.66 -14.64
CA PRO A 404 8.65 -14.81 -13.56
C PRO A 404 7.19 -15.14 -13.23
N HIS A 405 6.82 -15.07 -11.95
CA HIS A 405 5.43 -15.27 -11.53
C HIS A 405 4.60 -14.00 -11.75
N SER A 406 3.35 -14.15 -12.15
CA SER A 406 2.40 -13.08 -12.42
C SER A 406 0.96 -13.56 -12.27
N SER A 407 -0.02 -12.68 -12.49
CA SER A 407 -1.44 -13.02 -12.47
C SER A 407 -1.84 -14.04 -13.56
N ASP A 408 -1.02 -14.23 -14.60
CA ASP A 408 -1.29 -15.14 -15.71
C ASP A 408 -0.86 -16.59 -15.42
N ASN A 409 0.17 -16.80 -14.60
CA ASN A 409 0.80 -18.10 -14.41
C ASN A 409 0.92 -18.55 -12.94
N ASN A 410 0.43 -17.78 -11.97
CA ASN A 410 0.51 -18.11 -10.56
C ASN A 410 -0.83 -17.89 -9.83
N ASP A 411 -1.34 -18.93 -9.17
CA ASP A 411 -2.65 -18.90 -8.51
C ASP A 411 -2.76 -17.84 -7.40
N PHE A 412 -1.66 -17.52 -6.70
CA PHE A 412 -1.68 -16.47 -5.69
C PHE A 412 -1.91 -15.08 -6.31
N TYR A 413 -1.33 -14.82 -7.48
CA TYR A 413 -1.47 -13.55 -8.18
C TYR A 413 -2.75 -13.46 -9.03
N LYS A 414 -3.40 -14.60 -9.29
CA LYS A 414 -4.64 -14.66 -10.07
C LYS A 414 -5.69 -13.71 -9.51
N GLY A 415 -6.18 -12.82 -10.37
CA GLY A 415 -7.20 -11.82 -10.03
C GLY A 415 -6.69 -10.59 -9.28
N LYS A 416 -5.41 -10.51 -8.89
CA LYS A 416 -4.82 -9.25 -8.38
C LYS A 416 -4.85 -8.16 -9.46
N PRO A 417 -5.03 -6.88 -9.10
CA PRO A 417 -5.27 -5.81 -10.06
C PRO A 417 -3.95 -5.23 -10.64
N THR A 418 -3.07 -6.11 -11.11
CA THR A 418 -1.74 -5.76 -11.65
C THR A 418 -1.25 -6.82 -12.65
N THR A 419 -0.52 -6.38 -13.66
CA THR A 419 0.22 -7.21 -14.62
C THR A 419 1.67 -7.44 -14.22
N ARG A 420 2.10 -6.92 -13.05
CA ARG A 420 3.47 -7.01 -12.57
C ARG A 420 3.95 -8.47 -12.50
N GLN A 421 5.15 -8.67 -13.00
CA GLN A 421 5.85 -9.94 -12.96
C GLN A 421 6.95 -9.88 -11.90
N ILE A 422 7.15 -10.98 -11.17
CA ILE A 422 8.19 -11.10 -10.13
C ILE A 422 9.20 -12.19 -10.47
N SER A 423 10.48 -11.84 -10.52
CA SER A 423 11.60 -12.72 -10.88
C SER A 423 12.19 -13.51 -9.71
N SER A 424 11.77 -13.20 -8.48
CA SER A 424 12.26 -13.84 -7.26
C SER A 424 11.23 -13.69 -6.14
N GLN A 425 11.43 -14.42 -5.03
CA GLN A 425 10.53 -14.36 -3.87
C GLN A 425 10.38 -12.94 -3.29
N HIS A 426 11.44 -12.13 -3.35
CA HIS A 426 11.44 -10.77 -2.85
C HIS A 426 12.18 -9.82 -3.82
N PRO A 427 11.52 -9.34 -4.89
CA PRO A 427 12.14 -8.51 -5.93
C PRO A 427 12.78 -7.22 -5.42
N TYR A 428 12.21 -6.61 -4.37
CA TYR A 428 12.83 -5.45 -3.73
C TYR A 428 14.22 -5.78 -3.14
N ALA A 429 14.35 -6.90 -2.43
CA ALA A 429 15.61 -7.32 -1.84
C ALA A 429 16.62 -7.69 -2.94
N GLU A 430 16.16 -8.28 -4.05
CA GLU A 430 17.00 -8.54 -5.22
C GLU A 430 17.55 -7.25 -5.85
N THR A 431 16.68 -6.26 -6.06
CA THR A 431 16.98 -5.08 -6.90
C THR A 431 17.63 -3.95 -6.11
N PHE A 432 17.14 -3.66 -4.89
CA PHE A 432 17.55 -2.49 -4.11
C PHE A 432 18.57 -2.82 -3.02
N ILE A 433 18.74 -4.09 -2.67
CA ILE A 433 19.75 -4.54 -1.69
C ILE A 433 20.85 -5.34 -2.39
N GLY A 434 20.49 -6.44 -3.05
CA GLY A 434 21.42 -7.25 -3.83
C GLY A 434 22.56 -7.89 -3.01
N LYS A 435 23.63 -8.28 -3.70
CA LYS A 435 24.81 -8.90 -3.08
C LYS A 435 25.60 -7.85 -2.26
N PRO A 436 26.22 -8.24 -1.13
CA PRO A 436 26.33 -9.60 -0.61
C PRO A 436 25.16 -10.07 0.26
N HIS A 437 24.25 -9.17 0.65
CA HIS A 437 23.15 -9.44 1.58
C HIS A 437 22.05 -10.35 1.02
N VAL A 438 21.89 -10.40 -0.30
CA VAL A 438 20.87 -11.19 -0.98
C VAL A 438 21.52 -12.06 -2.05
N ARG A 439 21.13 -13.33 -2.07
CA ARG A 439 21.53 -14.33 -3.07
C ARG A 439 20.30 -14.96 -3.68
N THR A 440 20.06 -14.69 -4.97
CA THR A 440 18.98 -15.32 -5.74
C THR A 440 19.52 -16.55 -6.48
N VAL A 441 18.95 -17.74 -6.22
CA VAL A 441 19.41 -19.03 -6.76
C VAL A 441 18.28 -19.79 -7.45
N ASP A 442 18.61 -20.63 -8.41
CA ASP A 442 17.71 -21.67 -8.90
C ASP A 442 17.69 -22.82 -7.88
N ILE A 443 16.58 -22.96 -7.16
CA ILE A 443 16.45 -23.97 -6.10
C ILE A 443 16.36 -25.41 -6.63
N THR A 444 16.12 -25.60 -7.93
CA THR A 444 16.12 -26.93 -8.55
C THR A 444 17.54 -27.39 -8.89
N ASN A 445 18.48 -26.45 -9.00
CA ASN A 445 19.88 -26.72 -9.26
C ASN A 445 20.67 -26.85 -7.95
N LYS A 446 20.88 -28.10 -7.49
CA LYS A 446 21.61 -28.39 -6.25
C LYS A 446 23.03 -27.81 -6.22
N THR A 447 23.69 -27.69 -7.37
CA THR A 447 25.04 -27.11 -7.46
C THR A 447 24.99 -25.61 -7.21
N ASP A 448 24.05 -24.88 -7.82
CA ASP A 448 23.86 -23.44 -7.62
C ASP A 448 23.60 -23.13 -6.12
N VAL A 449 22.70 -23.89 -5.50
CA VAL A 449 22.40 -23.77 -4.06
C VAL A 449 23.64 -24.00 -3.20
N ARG A 450 24.37 -25.10 -3.44
CA ARG A 450 25.57 -25.45 -2.64
C ARG A 450 26.67 -24.40 -2.78
N GLU A 451 26.92 -23.94 -4.01
CA GLU A 451 27.92 -22.90 -4.27
C GLU A 451 27.53 -21.56 -3.63
N ALA A 452 26.25 -21.19 -3.69
CA ALA A 452 25.75 -20.00 -3.03
C ALA A 452 25.92 -20.07 -1.51
N VAL A 453 25.56 -21.19 -0.86
CA VAL A 453 25.73 -21.39 0.58
C VAL A 453 27.21 -21.32 0.97
N ARG A 454 28.11 -21.99 0.23
CA ARG A 454 29.55 -21.93 0.47
C ARG A 454 30.12 -20.53 0.29
N ALA A 455 29.65 -19.78 -0.72
CA ALA A 455 30.05 -18.40 -0.91
C ALA A 455 29.59 -17.52 0.26
N ILE A 456 28.36 -17.72 0.76
CA ILE A 456 27.83 -17.00 1.93
C ILE A 456 28.68 -17.26 3.18
N LEU A 457 29.06 -18.52 3.43
CA LEU A 457 29.90 -18.91 4.56
C LEU A 457 31.28 -18.25 4.54
N ARG A 458 31.82 -17.98 3.34
CA ARG A 458 33.13 -17.31 3.15
C ARG A 458 33.04 -15.78 3.13
N THR A 459 31.83 -15.22 3.09
CA THR A 459 31.63 -13.78 3.00
C THR A 459 31.28 -13.21 4.37
N GLU A 460 32.01 -12.18 4.80
CA GLU A 460 31.61 -11.35 5.93
C GLU A 460 30.54 -10.34 5.47
N VAL A 461 29.42 -10.29 6.18
CA VAL A 461 28.28 -9.44 5.81
C VAL A 461 27.89 -8.61 7.01
N LYS A 462 27.91 -7.30 6.84
CA LYS A 462 27.49 -6.35 7.87
C LYS A 462 25.98 -6.20 7.86
N PRO A 463 25.33 -6.05 9.04
CA PRO A 463 23.92 -5.69 9.12
C PRO A 463 23.60 -4.46 8.25
N PHE A 464 22.50 -4.51 7.53
CA PHE A 464 22.08 -3.44 6.63
C PHE A 464 20.57 -3.26 6.68
N ASN A 465 20.13 -2.03 6.95
CA ASN A 465 18.72 -1.67 6.97
C ASN A 465 18.54 -0.48 6.01
N PRO A 466 17.78 -0.62 4.91
CA PRO A 466 17.56 0.50 4.00
C PRO A 466 16.85 1.66 4.70
N ARG A 467 17.28 2.89 4.44
CA ARG A 467 16.77 4.10 5.12
C ARG A 467 15.23 4.18 5.10
N GLU A 468 14.59 3.82 4.00
CA GLU A 468 13.13 3.86 3.86
C GLU A 468 12.36 2.85 4.72
N PHE A 469 13.04 1.85 5.28
CA PHE A 469 12.52 0.91 6.29
C PHE A 469 13.04 1.23 7.71
N MET A 470 13.69 2.37 7.90
CA MET A 470 14.02 2.92 9.22
C MET A 470 12.92 3.88 9.71
N TYR A 471 12.88 4.12 11.02
CA TYR A 471 11.94 5.04 11.67
C TYR A 471 11.96 6.44 11.05
N GLU A 472 13.14 7.04 10.90
CA GLU A 472 13.32 8.36 10.31
C GLU A 472 12.86 8.41 8.84
N GLY A 473 13.14 7.34 8.07
CA GLY A 473 12.72 7.26 6.67
C GLY A 473 11.21 7.14 6.51
N MET A 474 10.54 6.35 7.35
CA MET A 474 9.07 6.30 7.33
C MET A 474 8.43 7.62 7.77
N LEU A 475 8.96 8.28 8.81
CA LEU A 475 8.51 9.61 9.24
C LEU A 475 8.62 10.64 8.12
N GLU A 476 9.79 10.73 7.48
CA GLU A 476 10.04 11.65 6.36
C GLU A 476 9.05 11.41 5.20
N ARG A 477 8.84 10.14 4.83
CA ARG A 477 7.95 9.75 3.74
C ARG A 477 6.49 10.08 4.03
N VAL A 478 5.99 9.67 5.20
CA VAL A 478 4.60 9.90 5.58
C VAL A 478 4.33 11.38 5.80
N HIS A 479 5.30 12.13 6.36
CA HIS A 479 5.21 13.58 6.47
C HIS A 479 5.09 14.25 5.09
N GLY A 480 5.96 13.88 4.13
CA GLY A 480 5.88 14.39 2.76
C GLY A 480 4.51 14.14 2.12
N TYR A 481 3.94 12.94 2.27
CA TYR A 481 2.60 12.65 1.75
C TYR A 481 1.51 13.49 2.42
N ILE A 482 1.51 13.61 3.74
CA ILE A 482 0.45 14.35 4.44
C ILE A 482 0.52 15.84 4.14
N THR A 483 1.72 16.39 4.02
CA THR A 483 1.93 17.82 3.77
C THR A 483 1.63 18.18 2.32
N HIS A 484 1.98 17.33 1.35
CA HIS A 484 1.97 17.72 -0.06
C HIS A 484 1.04 16.92 -0.98
N GLN A 485 0.71 15.67 -0.63
CA GLN A 485 -0.11 14.81 -1.49
C GLN A 485 -1.61 15.07 -1.27
N SER A 486 -2.17 15.99 -2.05
CA SER A 486 -3.60 16.33 -2.04
C SER A 486 -4.30 15.90 -3.32
N PHE A 487 -5.40 15.15 -3.16
CA PHE A 487 -6.29 14.74 -4.25
C PHE A 487 -7.63 15.46 -4.23
N CYS A 488 -7.87 16.33 -3.24
CA CYS A 488 -9.14 17.02 -3.06
C CYS A 488 -9.20 18.38 -3.79
N SER A 489 -8.07 18.84 -4.33
CA SER A 489 -8.04 20.01 -5.20
C SER A 489 -8.54 19.64 -6.60
N LYS A 490 -9.26 20.56 -7.24
CA LYS A 490 -9.59 20.47 -8.68
C LYS A 490 -8.44 20.95 -9.57
N SER A 491 -7.39 21.54 -8.98
CA SER A 491 -6.20 21.96 -9.70
C SER A 491 -5.33 20.76 -10.08
N VAL A 492 -4.51 20.96 -11.11
CA VAL A 492 -3.46 20.02 -11.48
C VAL A 492 -2.51 19.78 -10.28
N PRO A 493 -1.98 18.54 -10.11
CA PRO A 493 -1.01 18.26 -9.05
C PRO A 493 0.23 19.14 -9.17
N THR A 494 0.64 19.75 -8.06
CA THR A 494 1.88 20.56 -7.99
C THR A 494 3.01 19.86 -7.25
N TRP A 495 2.75 18.66 -6.72
CA TRP A 495 3.72 17.82 -6.02
C TRP A 495 3.73 16.41 -6.60
N PRO A 496 4.91 15.84 -6.92
CA PRO A 496 6.23 16.49 -6.89
C PRO A 496 6.31 17.68 -7.88
N PRO A 497 7.28 18.61 -7.69
CA PRO A 497 7.38 19.79 -8.54
C PRO A 497 7.78 19.43 -9.98
N GLU A 498 7.38 20.25 -10.95
CA GLU A 498 7.72 20.08 -12.37
C GLU A 498 9.25 20.03 -12.60
N SER A 499 10.05 20.69 -11.76
CA SER A 499 11.52 20.64 -11.81
C SER A 499 12.08 19.21 -11.69
N ALA A 500 11.35 18.30 -11.04
CA ALA A 500 11.73 16.91 -10.89
C ALA A 500 11.55 16.09 -12.19
N LEU A 501 10.79 16.60 -13.17
CA LEU A 501 10.47 15.89 -14.40
C LEU A 501 11.70 15.67 -15.28
N LYS A 502 12.01 14.39 -15.50
CA LYS A 502 12.96 13.91 -16.52
C LYS A 502 12.17 13.15 -17.57
N VAL A 503 12.09 13.70 -18.78
CA VAL A 503 11.32 13.10 -19.87
C VAL A 503 12.19 12.10 -20.63
N HIS A 504 11.71 10.87 -20.76
CA HIS A 504 12.37 9.84 -21.56
C HIS A 504 11.40 9.26 -22.60
N LEU A 505 11.87 9.10 -23.84
CA LEU A 505 11.15 8.35 -24.87
C LEU A 505 11.60 6.88 -24.83
N GLY A 506 10.69 6.00 -24.43
CA GLY A 506 10.96 4.57 -24.36
C GLY A 506 11.24 3.93 -25.72
N PRO A 507 12.04 2.84 -25.77
CA PRO A 507 12.03 1.92 -26.91
C PRO A 507 10.65 1.28 -27.10
N LEU A 508 10.41 0.69 -28.29
CA LEU A 508 9.19 -0.11 -28.53
C LEU A 508 9.10 -1.26 -27.53
N GLY A 509 7.88 -1.56 -27.06
CA GLY A 509 7.64 -2.68 -26.15
C GLY A 509 8.21 -2.48 -24.74
N GLN A 510 8.58 -1.26 -24.33
CA GLN A 510 9.09 -0.96 -23.00
C GLN A 510 8.10 -0.10 -22.21
N SER A 511 7.88 -0.45 -20.94
CA SER A 511 7.05 0.33 -20.03
C SER A 511 7.79 1.53 -19.47
N CYS A 512 7.08 2.50 -18.91
CA CYS A 512 7.74 3.62 -18.26
C CYS A 512 8.46 3.22 -16.97
N VAL A 513 8.01 2.15 -16.30
CA VAL A 513 8.74 1.54 -15.18
C VAL A 513 10.17 1.16 -15.61
N SER A 514 10.32 0.37 -16.68
CA SER A 514 11.64 -0.11 -17.12
C SER A 514 12.51 0.99 -17.73
N VAL A 515 11.90 1.97 -18.39
CA VAL A 515 12.61 3.12 -18.97
C VAL A 515 13.22 4.01 -17.88
N CYS A 516 12.43 4.35 -16.85
CA CYS A 516 12.93 5.15 -15.74
C CYS A 516 13.98 4.40 -14.92
N GLN A 517 13.73 3.12 -14.61
CA GLN A 517 14.67 2.30 -13.83
C GLN A 517 16.04 2.17 -14.50
N ARG A 518 16.10 1.94 -15.83
CA ARG A 518 17.38 1.89 -16.58
C ARG A 518 18.14 3.21 -16.56
N SER A 519 17.45 4.31 -16.29
CA SER A 519 18.03 5.65 -16.17
C SER A 519 18.33 6.03 -14.72
N SER A 520 18.33 5.07 -13.79
CA SER A 520 18.49 5.31 -12.34
C SER A 520 17.44 6.28 -11.76
N HIS A 521 16.23 6.24 -12.32
CA HIS A 521 15.08 7.05 -11.91
C HIS A 521 13.89 6.15 -11.56
N VAL A 522 12.84 6.75 -11.00
CA VAL A 522 11.52 6.12 -10.84
C VAL A 522 10.51 6.84 -11.73
N CYS A 523 9.52 6.11 -12.25
CA CYS A 523 8.41 6.73 -12.98
C CYS A 523 7.53 7.54 -12.01
N GLU A 524 7.08 8.71 -12.42
CA GLU A 524 6.28 9.63 -11.61
C GLU A 524 4.95 9.94 -12.30
N PRO A 525 3.87 9.22 -11.95
CA PRO A 525 2.60 9.34 -12.66
C PRO A 525 1.92 10.70 -12.47
N ALA A 526 2.20 11.42 -11.38
CA ALA A 526 1.64 12.75 -11.17
C ALA A 526 2.05 13.75 -12.26
N LEU A 527 3.19 13.52 -12.94
CA LEU A 527 3.77 14.42 -13.93
C LEU A 527 3.38 14.09 -15.38
N PHE A 528 2.56 13.05 -15.63
CA PHE A 528 2.12 12.71 -16.99
C PHE A 528 1.39 13.84 -17.71
N HIS A 529 0.66 14.68 -16.96
CA HIS A 529 -0.10 15.79 -17.53
C HIS A 529 0.81 16.81 -18.26
N HIS A 530 2.07 16.99 -17.83
CA HIS A 530 3.05 17.84 -18.54
C HIS A 530 3.48 17.26 -19.90
N LEU A 531 3.30 15.95 -20.10
CA LEU A 531 3.66 15.22 -21.31
C LEU A 531 2.47 15.02 -22.26
N ASN A 532 1.25 15.26 -21.80
CA ASN A 532 0.04 15.00 -22.58
C ASN A 532 -0.36 16.18 -23.48
N ASN A 533 0.58 16.67 -24.29
CA ASN A 533 0.36 17.77 -25.23
C ASN A 533 1.31 17.68 -26.45
N PRO A 534 0.98 18.33 -27.58
CA PRO A 534 1.79 18.27 -28.80
C PRO A 534 3.22 18.81 -28.63
N ALA A 535 3.40 19.81 -27.76
CA ALA A 535 4.70 20.44 -27.53
C ALA A 535 5.70 19.46 -26.87
N ALA A 536 5.22 18.48 -26.08
CA ALA A 536 6.07 17.46 -25.48
C ALA A 536 6.79 16.60 -26.52
N PHE A 537 6.11 16.24 -27.62
CA PHE A 537 6.70 15.50 -28.73
C PHE A 537 7.68 16.36 -29.53
N THR A 538 7.30 17.61 -29.79
CA THR A 538 8.13 18.56 -30.57
C THR A 538 9.45 18.84 -29.87
N ARG A 539 9.46 18.99 -28.54
CA ARG A 539 10.69 19.17 -27.73
C ARG A 539 11.67 17.99 -27.83
N LEU A 540 11.17 16.79 -28.15
CA LEU A 540 11.97 15.59 -28.35
C LEU A 540 12.36 15.37 -29.82
N GLY A 541 12.06 16.32 -30.71
CA GLY A 541 12.34 16.21 -32.15
C GLY A 541 11.46 15.18 -32.86
N ILE A 542 10.30 14.82 -32.29
CA ILE A 542 9.38 13.85 -32.89
C ILE A 542 8.38 14.59 -33.77
N SER A 543 8.35 14.25 -35.06
CA SER A 543 7.34 14.73 -36.00
C SER A 543 6.17 13.76 -36.05
N CYS A 544 4.97 14.25 -35.74
CA CYS A 544 3.73 13.46 -35.77
C CYS A 544 3.01 13.71 -37.11
N SER A 545 2.83 12.67 -37.93
CA SER A 545 1.99 12.75 -39.14
C SER A 545 0.49 12.82 -38.78
N SER A 546 0.11 12.18 -37.67
CA SER A 546 -1.24 12.26 -37.11
C SER A 546 -1.17 12.33 -35.59
N MET A 547 -2.20 12.92 -34.98
CA MET A 547 -2.33 13.02 -33.53
C MET A 547 -3.77 12.78 -33.12
N GLY A 548 -3.98 11.97 -32.09
CA GLY A 548 -5.30 11.60 -31.60
C GLY A 548 -5.34 11.60 -30.07
N GLN A 549 -6.50 11.93 -29.51
CA GLN A 549 -6.76 11.79 -28.09
C GLN A 549 -7.66 10.57 -27.87
N GLU A 550 -7.19 9.59 -27.09
CA GLU A 550 -7.85 8.31 -26.93
C GLU A 550 -7.79 7.81 -25.48
N VAL A 551 -8.72 6.92 -25.13
CA VAL A 551 -8.77 6.23 -23.83
C VAL A 551 -7.84 5.01 -23.90
N ASN A 552 -6.55 5.19 -23.59
CA ASN A 552 -5.56 4.11 -23.63
C ASN A 552 -4.48 4.29 -22.56
N HIS A 553 -4.32 3.34 -21.64
CA HIS A 553 -3.35 3.44 -20.54
C HIS A 553 -1.88 3.50 -20.98
N LEU A 554 -1.58 3.19 -22.25
CA LEU A 554 -0.23 3.29 -22.80
C LEU A 554 0.15 4.71 -23.22
N PHE A 555 -0.79 5.66 -23.25
CA PHE A 555 -0.56 7.03 -23.70
C PHE A 555 -0.11 7.95 -22.55
N PRO A 556 0.68 9.02 -22.83
CA PRO A 556 1.10 9.49 -24.16
C PRO A 556 2.18 8.62 -24.80
N SER A 557 2.06 8.36 -26.10
CA SER A 557 2.99 7.51 -26.85
C SER A 557 3.15 7.93 -28.30
N TYR A 558 4.23 7.47 -28.92
CA TYR A 558 4.52 7.62 -30.33
C TYR A 558 4.58 6.24 -30.99
N SER A 559 3.82 6.03 -32.05
CA SER A 559 3.95 4.90 -32.95
C SER A 559 4.78 5.30 -34.18
N PRO A 560 5.94 4.67 -34.44
CA PRO A 560 6.69 4.92 -35.66
C PRO A 560 5.91 4.47 -36.91
N TRP A 561 4.98 3.53 -36.77
CA TRP A 561 4.10 3.10 -37.85
C TRP A 561 2.98 4.11 -38.02
N GLY A 562 3.03 4.84 -39.15
CA GLY A 562 2.12 5.96 -39.41
C GLY A 562 2.49 7.26 -38.70
N GLN A 563 3.64 7.31 -37.99
CA GLN A 563 4.11 8.47 -37.23
C GLN A 563 3.01 9.10 -36.36
N HIS A 564 2.26 8.25 -35.65
CA HIS A 564 1.10 8.68 -34.87
C HIS A 564 1.51 9.03 -33.43
N CYS A 565 1.03 10.17 -32.93
CA CYS A 565 1.21 10.59 -31.54
C CYS A 565 -0.12 10.49 -30.79
N GLY A 566 -0.17 9.59 -29.81
CA GLY A 566 -1.35 9.38 -28.97
C GLY A 566 -1.30 10.23 -27.71
N LEU A 567 -2.39 10.95 -27.43
CA LEU A 567 -2.63 11.69 -26.19
C LEU A 567 -3.71 10.98 -25.36
N GLN A 568 -3.56 10.97 -24.05
CA GLN A 568 -4.54 10.39 -23.13
C GLN A 568 -5.80 11.26 -23.04
N GLN A 569 -6.97 10.63 -23.13
CA GLN A 569 -8.27 11.26 -22.89
C GLN A 569 -8.73 11.15 -21.44
N GLU A 570 -8.47 10.03 -20.78
CA GLU A 570 -8.93 9.72 -19.43
C GLU A 570 -7.74 9.81 -18.45
N PRO A 571 -7.61 10.88 -17.63
CA PRO A 571 -6.47 11.08 -16.75
C PRO A 571 -6.23 9.95 -15.76
N LEU A 572 -7.28 9.21 -15.35
CA LEU A 572 -7.14 8.06 -14.45
C LEU A 572 -6.42 6.85 -15.10
N LEU A 573 -6.17 6.90 -16.41
CA LEU A 573 -5.41 5.89 -17.15
C LEU A 573 -3.96 6.27 -17.42
N PHE A 574 -3.48 7.43 -16.95
CA PHE A 574 -2.03 7.66 -16.94
C PHE A 574 -1.35 6.55 -16.14
N SER A 575 -0.39 5.86 -16.75
CA SER A 575 0.16 4.61 -16.23
C SER A 575 1.65 4.47 -16.47
N CYS A 576 2.43 4.24 -15.42
CA CYS A 576 3.81 3.82 -15.52
C CYS A 576 3.92 2.38 -16.06
N ALA A 577 3.03 1.50 -15.61
CA ALA A 577 2.89 0.13 -16.09
C ALA A 577 2.32 0.07 -17.52
N GLY A 578 2.48 -1.09 -18.17
CA GLY A 578 2.02 -1.34 -19.53
C GLY A 578 3.08 -1.08 -20.60
N SER A 579 3.14 -1.99 -21.56
CA SER A 579 4.04 -1.96 -22.72
C SER A 579 3.35 -2.60 -23.91
N ASP A 580 3.62 -2.08 -25.10
CA ASP A 580 3.13 -2.66 -26.36
C ASP A 580 4.22 -2.54 -27.44
N PRO A 581 4.45 -3.58 -28.27
CA PRO A 581 5.46 -3.55 -29.32
C PRO A 581 5.29 -2.42 -30.34
N SER A 582 4.12 -1.78 -30.40
CA SER A 582 3.80 -0.66 -31.30
C SER A 582 3.99 0.73 -30.75
N HIS A 583 4.21 0.86 -29.44
CA HIS A 583 4.26 2.15 -28.80
C HIS A 583 5.62 2.42 -28.17
N ARG A 584 6.19 3.57 -28.51
CA ARG A 584 7.26 4.23 -27.77
C ARG A 584 6.62 5.19 -26.79
N ARG A 585 6.69 4.89 -25.49
CA ARG A 585 5.98 5.68 -24.47
C ARG A 585 6.77 6.92 -24.08
N LEU A 586 6.09 8.06 -23.89
CA LEU A 586 6.68 9.24 -23.26
C LEU A 586 6.57 9.09 -21.75
N CYS A 587 7.70 8.92 -21.09
CA CYS A 587 7.76 8.53 -19.70
C CYS A 587 8.20 9.68 -18.80
N PRO A 588 7.38 10.06 -17.81
CA PRO A 588 7.76 11.01 -16.77
C PRO A 588 8.58 10.26 -15.72
N CYS A 589 9.88 10.51 -15.68
CA CYS A 589 10.76 9.97 -14.66
C CYS A 589 11.14 11.06 -13.66
N ARG A 590 11.56 10.67 -12.45
CA ARG A 590 12.18 11.56 -11.47
C ARG A 590 13.34 10.89 -10.75
N ALA A 591 14.27 11.72 -10.28
CA ALA A 591 15.25 11.29 -9.29
C ALA A 591 14.57 11.01 -7.94
N TYR A 592 15.26 10.23 -7.11
CA TYR A 592 14.85 9.92 -5.75
C TYR A 592 16.01 10.09 -4.77
N LEU A 593 15.68 10.34 -3.51
CA LEU A 593 16.66 10.44 -2.44
C LEU A 593 17.32 9.07 -2.19
N PRO A 594 18.64 9.01 -1.95
CA PRO A 594 19.32 7.74 -1.63
C PRO A 594 18.64 7.00 -0.47
N GLY A 595 18.22 5.76 -0.73
CA GLY A 595 17.50 4.93 0.23
C GLY A 595 16.08 5.39 0.58
N GLN A 596 15.48 6.32 -0.20
CA GLN A 596 14.11 6.80 -0.05
C GLN A 596 13.49 7.05 -1.43
N VAL A 597 12.98 5.99 -2.06
CA VAL A 597 12.50 6.06 -3.46
C VAL A 597 11.22 6.90 -3.60
N ALA A 598 10.43 6.99 -2.52
CA ALA A 598 9.17 7.73 -2.48
C ALA A 598 9.32 9.25 -2.68
N LEU A 599 10.52 9.81 -2.41
CA LEU A 599 10.72 11.25 -2.38
C LEU A 599 11.82 11.66 -3.36
N CYS A 600 11.57 12.75 -4.10
CA CYS A 600 12.57 13.42 -4.91
C CYS A 600 13.42 14.39 -4.05
N PRO A 601 14.57 14.86 -4.55
CA PRO A 601 15.39 15.86 -3.86
C PRO A 601 14.63 17.15 -3.50
N ASP A 602 13.69 17.57 -4.35
CA ASP A 602 12.90 18.80 -4.18
C ASP A 602 11.51 18.55 -3.57
N CYS A 603 11.28 17.40 -2.93
CA CYS A 603 9.96 16.96 -2.47
C CYS A 603 9.66 17.26 -0.99
N LEU A 604 10.62 17.82 -0.25
CA LEU A 604 10.56 18.07 1.21
C LEU A 604 10.71 19.55 1.55
#